data_AF-A0A2R6MDZ7-F1
#
_entry.id   AF-A0A2R6MDZ7-F1
#
_cell.length_a   1.000
_cell.length_b   1.000
_cell.length_c   1.000
_cell.angle_alpha   90.00
_cell.angle_beta   90.00
_cell.angle_gamma   90.00
#
_symmetry.space_group_name_H-M   'P 1'
#
loop_
_entity.id
_entity.type
_entity.pdbx_description
1 polymer ?
#
loop_
_entity_poly.entity_id
_entity_poly.type
_entity_poly.pdbx_seq_one_letter_code
_entity_poly.pdbx_strand_id
1 'polypeptide(L)'
;MTRRGRGAAVAALVLVALVSIAGLAAVAADTAAAQDDTNATEWSEPGPFERADLQTGGTHDPQAPTSTRAIGSPARGGIAIEHTPLQLLGGTEQMMEPGTQIQSDTLTLFGSTYGEAAGQYELVIVYWSKERTTVDGVTRQYAADQQVQRVTVTAENGYWKTPIQLESHYDDAVQATMWLEQDGERLDGARWRFTHRSNPLTAAPGFSVDGKSDLWRWAGLTILVPAVPGLFIGRRGARHVLDETVVGPQWGMAKWLILFGILGITGGTVLTWQTAAILARAPWVVGAAFTVLSFIAFIGWSDHKTETAQFVQKDIVESTSVTGDDVPDVVREHIEQETVVREGETLFMPAGGILPFIARYWARPAQIAQDHLESGISCTGDISRRFEVDPESDEALVHKAASLSFDPQLLNELDSPDALTDGGEAPSHGRIERLISRVNWRFLIVSIGGFIAIRTATVALTGAGLIGAGLGILPFLMASYRPEDGDLRYEAAPAHFSKAGAILATQRQTYREAQTFEDLHGMVANLDLEVIDRTQETTEAVRQQMREKINDIFNVPDSPDVDAVGSDSDDDGGEPSGPTFGEYSSEAETGVGDD
;
A
#
# COMPACT_ATOMS: atom_id res chain seq x y z
N MET A 1 7.38 -2.52 33.35
CA MET A 1 7.22 -3.41 32.17
C MET A 1 6.09 -2.88 31.30
N THR A 2 6.22 -2.99 29.98
CA THR A 2 5.65 -2.04 29.02
C THR A 2 4.22 -2.35 28.54
N ARG A 3 3.29 -1.40 28.74
CA ARG A 3 2.01 -1.34 28.02
C ARG A 3 2.21 -0.85 26.58
N ARG A 4 2.76 -1.68 25.69
CA ARG A 4 2.73 -1.44 24.23
C ARG A 4 2.36 -2.75 23.52
N GLY A 5 1.30 -2.72 22.71
CA GLY A 5 0.90 -3.85 21.85
C GLY A 5 -0.49 -4.45 22.12
N ARG A 6 -1.57 -3.65 21.99
CA ARG A 6 -2.95 -4.18 21.85
C ARG A 6 -3.82 -3.53 20.75
N GLY A 7 -3.50 -2.32 20.29
CA GLY A 7 -4.21 -1.70 19.15
C GLY A 7 -3.93 -2.32 17.78
N ALA A 8 -2.77 -2.96 17.60
CA ALA A 8 -2.27 -3.42 16.29
C ALA A 8 -3.15 -4.47 15.58
N ALA A 9 -4.10 -5.09 16.27
CA ALA A 9 -4.80 -6.28 15.77
C ALA A 9 -5.80 -6.02 14.64
N VAL A 10 -6.46 -4.85 14.56
CA VAL A 10 -7.66 -4.70 13.70
C VAL A 10 -7.54 -3.87 12.44
N ALA A 11 -6.72 -2.81 12.43
CA ALA A 11 -6.21 -2.31 11.14
C ALA A 11 -5.41 -3.41 10.41
N ALA A 12 -4.69 -4.24 11.17
CA ALA A 12 -4.16 -5.50 10.64
C ALA A 12 -5.30 -6.42 10.22
N LEU A 13 -6.27 -6.81 11.06
CA LEU A 13 -7.32 -7.79 10.67
C LEU A 13 -8.23 -7.38 9.51
N VAL A 14 -8.38 -6.12 9.11
CA VAL A 14 -9.07 -5.80 7.84
C VAL A 14 -8.15 -6.02 6.64
N LEU A 15 -6.90 -5.56 6.70
CA LEU A 15 -5.89 -5.81 5.67
C LEU A 15 -5.46 -7.29 5.61
N VAL A 16 -5.51 -7.99 6.75
CA VAL A 16 -5.21 -9.40 6.94
C VAL A 16 -6.43 -10.26 6.66
N ALA A 17 -7.68 -9.83 6.89
CA ALA A 17 -8.84 -10.53 6.31
C ALA A 17 -8.81 -10.52 4.76
N LEU A 18 -8.09 -9.55 4.15
CA LEU A 18 -7.76 -9.51 2.72
C LEU A 18 -6.43 -10.21 2.35
N VAL A 19 -5.56 -10.56 3.31
CA VAL A 19 -4.19 -11.08 3.08
C VAL A 19 -3.92 -12.48 3.68
N SER A 20 -4.68 -12.95 4.67
CA SER A 20 -4.61 -14.29 5.25
C SER A 20 -5.54 -15.26 4.52
N ILE A 21 -5.37 -15.33 3.19
CA ILE A 21 -5.93 -16.39 2.36
C ILE A 21 -4.91 -17.55 2.35
N ALA A 22 -4.72 -18.20 3.50
CA ALA A 22 -3.83 -19.35 3.60
C ALA A 22 -4.22 -20.28 4.77
N GLY A 23 -4.51 -21.54 4.43
CA GLY A 23 -4.43 -22.66 5.37
C GLY A 23 -5.57 -22.84 6.38
N LEU A 24 -6.60 -23.59 5.98
CA LEU A 24 -7.16 -24.71 6.77
C LEU A 24 -8.28 -25.40 5.96
N ALA A 25 -7.86 -26.27 5.02
CA ALA A 25 -8.76 -27.27 4.46
C ALA A 25 -8.79 -28.47 5.42
N ALA A 26 -9.90 -28.65 6.13
CA ALA A 26 -10.09 -29.82 6.97
C ALA A 26 -10.34 -31.06 6.07
N VAL A 27 -9.36 -31.96 6.03
CA VAL A 27 -9.54 -33.27 5.37
C VAL A 27 -10.39 -34.14 6.28
N ALA A 28 -11.65 -34.35 5.90
CA ALA A 28 -12.46 -35.41 6.48
C ALA A 28 -11.99 -36.76 5.91
N ALA A 29 -11.24 -37.51 6.70
CA ALA A 29 -10.85 -38.87 6.38
C ALA A 29 -11.96 -39.84 6.83
N ASP A 30 -12.66 -40.42 5.87
CA ASP A 30 -13.70 -41.41 6.16
C ASP A 30 -13.08 -42.82 6.21
N THR A 31 -13.02 -43.41 7.41
CA THR A 31 -12.45 -44.74 7.64
C THR A 31 -13.55 -45.78 7.83
N ALA A 32 -14.00 -46.39 6.74
CA ALA A 32 -14.84 -47.58 6.79
C ALA A 32 -13.98 -48.85 6.94
N ALA A 33 -14.22 -49.63 7.99
CA ALA A 33 -13.56 -50.91 8.21
C ALA A 33 -14.19 -52.01 7.34
N ALA A 34 -13.37 -52.96 6.89
CA ALA A 34 -13.84 -54.10 6.11
C ALA A 34 -14.56 -55.13 7.00
N GLN A 35 -15.68 -55.65 6.51
CA GLN A 35 -16.27 -56.90 6.97
C GLN A 35 -16.55 -57.78 5.75
N ASP A 36 -16.05 -58.99 5.80
CA ASP A 36 -16.06 -59.98 4.72
C ASP A 36 -17.35 -60.81 4.79
N ASP A 37 -18.11 -60.90 3.70
CA ASP A 37 -19.24 -61.83 3.59
C ASP A 37 -19.56 -62.15 2.12
N THR A 38 -19.52 -63.43 1.78
CA THR A 38 -19.45 -63.94 0.41
C THR A 38 -20.83 -64.29 -0.14
N ASN A 39 -21.31 -63.59 -1.17
CA ASN A 39 -22.42 -64.06 -2.04
C ASN A 39 -22.34 -63.37 -3.41
N ALA A 40 -21.71 -64.01 -4.39
CA ALA A 40 -21.47 -63.40 -5.70
C ALA A 40 -22.77 -63.19 -6.51
N THR A 41 -23.17 -61.93 -6.64
CA THR A 41 -24.12 -61.44 -7.64
C THR A 41 -23.33 -61.07 -8.89
N GLU A 42 -23.81 -61.46 -10.09
CA GLU A 42 -23.08 -61.22 -11.34
C GLU A 42 -23.17 -59.75 -11.76
N TRP A 43 -22.30 -58.92 -11.18
CA TRP A 43 -22.23 -57.48 -11.44
C TRP A 43 -21.40 -57.15 -12.67
N SER A 44 -21.98 -56.35 -13.56
CA SER A 44 -21.38 -55.81 -14.79
C SER A 44 -21.05 -54.32 -14.58
N GLU A 45 -19.93 -53.84 -15.14
CA GLU A 45 -19.52 -52.44 -15.01
C GLU A 45 -20.50 -51.51 -15.78
N PRO A 46 -20.95 -50.39 -15.20
CA PRO A 46 -21.85 -49.46 -15.88
C PRO A 46 -21.12 -48.64 -16.94
N GLY A 47 -21.43 -48.87 -18.21
CA GLY A 47 -20.95 -48.05 -19.34
C GLY A 47 -20.75 -48.87 -20.63
N PRO A 48 -20.44 -48.20 -21.76
CA PRO A 48 -20.13 -48.87 -23.02
C PRO A 48 -18.75 -49.55 -23.05
N PHE A 49 -17.81 -49.18 -22.16
CA PHE A 49 -16.47 -49.74 -22.12
C PHE A 49 -16.07 -50.18 -20.70
N GLU A 50 -15.33 -51.28 -20.59
CA GLU A 50 -14.77 -51.72 -19.31
C GLU A 50 -13.59 -50.84 -18.89
N ARG A 51 -13.39 -50.65 -17.58
CA ARG A 51 -12.25 -49.91 -17.04
C ARG A 51 -10.91 -50.51 -17.46
N ALA A 52 -10.83 -51.83 -17.64
CA ALA A 52 -9.61 -52.51 -18.09
C ALA A 52 -9.21 -52.08 -19.52
N ASP A 53 -10.18 -51.95 -20.41
CA ASP A 53 -9.98 -51.36 -21.74
C ASP A 53 -9.50 -49.91 -21.59
N LEU A 54 -10.30 -49.06 -20.92
CA LEU A 54 -10.01 -47.63 -20.77
C LEU A 54 -8.68 -47.29 -20.08
N GLN A 55 -8.10 -48.19 -19.28
CA GLN A 55 -6.80 -48.00 -18.65
C GLN A 55 -5.60 -48.40 -19.51
N THR A 56 -5.80 -49.14 -20.60
CA THR A 56 -4.73 -49.61 -21.48
C THR A 56 -4.15 -48.45 -22.30
N GLY A 57 -2.81 -48.34 -22.34
CA GLY A 57 -2.10 -47.32 -23.13
C GLY A 57 -1.76 -47.82 -24.54
N GLY A 58 -1.48 -46.89 -25.46
CA GLY A 58 -0.95 -47.22 -26.79
C GLY A 58 0.55 -47.52 -26.80
N THR A 59 1.02 -48.09 -27.90
CA THR A 59 2.43 -48.44 -28.12
C THR A 59 3.17 -47.29 -28.82
N HIS A 60 4.37 -46.97 -28.35
CA HIS A 60 5.24 -45.94 -28.94
C HIS A 60 6.63 -46.50 -29.16
N ASP A 61 7.36 -45.92 -30.11
CA ASP A 61 8.79 -46.15 -30.27
C ASP A 61 9.53 -45.41 -29.14
N PRO A 62 10.38 -46.08 -28.34
CA PRO A 62 11.20 -45.42 -27.31
C PRO A 62 12.13 -44.31 -27.81
N GLN A 63 12.39 -44.22 -29.13
CA GLN A 63 13.18 -43.17 -29.77
C GLN A 63 12.34 -41.96 -30.24
N ALA A 64 11.01 -42.06 -30.22
CA ALA A 64 10.09 -40.99 -30.59
C ALA A 64 9.54 -40.26 -29.33
N PRO A 65 8.96 -39.05 -29.48
CA PRO A 65 8.22 -38.41 -28.41
C PRO A 65 7.13 -39.33 -27.82
N THR A 66 6.89 -39.23 -26.51
CA THR A 66 6.00 -40.12 -25.76
C THR A 66 4.52 -40.02 -26.17
N SER A 67 4.13 -38.96 -26.89
CA SER A 67 2.82 -38.81 -27.53
C SER A 67 2.75 -39.43 -28.94
N THR A 68 3.84 -39.87 -29.57
CA THR A 68 3.81 -40.41 -30.94
C THR A 68 3.31 -41.86 -30.96
N ARG A 69 2.41 -42.19 -31.89
CA ARG A 69 1.97 -43.56 -32.21
C ARG A 69 2.17 -43.83 -33.69
N ALA A 70 2.70 -44.99 -34.03
CA ALA A 70 2.87 -45.41 -35.42
C ALA A 70 1.51 -45.80 -36.04
N ILE A 71 1.31 -45.51 -37.33
CA ILE A 71 0.11 -45.88 -38.09
C ILE A 71 0.44 -46.41 -39.50
N GLY A 72 -0.50 -47.17 -40.06
CA GLY A 72 -0.34 -47.93 -41.30
C GLY A 72 0.30 -49.31 -41.09
N SER A 73 0.10 -50.22 -42.02
CA SER A 73 0.69 -51.57 -42.01
C SER A 73 1.34 -51.88 -43.38
N PRO A 74 2.69 -51.92 -43.48
CA PRO A 74 3.66 -51.60 -42.44
C PRO A 74 3.59 -50.12 -42.01
N ALA A 75 4.12 -49.80 -40.83
CA ALA A 75 4.13 -48.45 -40.30
C ALA A 75 4.76 -47.45 -41.29
N ARG A 76 3.93 -46.57 -41.84
CA ARG A 76 4.29 -45.56 -42.86
C ARG A 76 3.88 -44.15 -42.45
N GLY A 77 3.50 -43.98 -41.19
CA GLY A 77 3.31 -42.69 -40.58
C GLY A 77 3.34 -42.78 -39.06
N GLY A 78 3.27 -41.62 -38.43
CA GLY A 78 3.07 -41.47 -37.01
C GLY A 78 2.23 -40.24 -36.69
N ILE A 79 1.35 -40.36 -35.70
CA ILE A 79 0.54 -39.28 -35.16
C ILE A 79 0.97 -39.03 -33.72
N ALA A 80 1.25 -37.77 -33.42
CA ALA A 80 1.56 -37.26 -32.10
C ALA A 80 0.45 -36.32 -31.63
N ILE A 81 0.34 -36.15 -30.32
CA ILE A 81 -0.56 -35.16 -29.72
C ILE A 81 0.29 -34.08 -29.08
N GLU A 82 -0.05 -32.85 -29.42
CA GLU A 82 0.45 -31.63 -28.81
C GLU A 82 -0.68 -30.93 -28.08
N HIS A 83 -0.35 -30.25 -26.98
CA HIS A 83 -1.25 -29.35 -26.27
C HIS A 83 -0.52 -28.03 -25.99
N THR A 84 -1.28 -26.94 -25.85
CA THR A 84 -0.72 -25.65 -25.42
C THR A 84 -0.99 -25.48 -23.92
N PRO A 85 0.03 -25.51 -23.04
CA PRO A 85 -0.18 -25.26 -21.62
C PRO A 85 -0.57 -23.80 -21.39
N LEU A 86 -1.58 -23.59 -20.54
CA LEU A 86 -2.07 -22.25 -20.18
C LEU A 86 -1.05 -21.56 -19.26
N GLN A 87 -0.12 -20.82 -19.87
CA GLN A 87 0.91 -20.04 -19.19
C GLN A 87 0.81 -18.56 -19.55
N LEU A 88 0.80 -17.69 -18.53
CA LEU A 88 0.81 -16.22 -18.67
C LEU A 88 1.97 -15.69 -19.55
N LEU A 89 3.11 -16.38 -19.52
CA LEU A 89 4.36 -15.99 -20.19
C LEU A 89 4.78 -16.99 -21.28
N GLY A 90 3.90 -17.21 -22.26
CA GLY A 90 4.29 -17.81 -23.55
C GLY A 90 4.36 -19.34 -23.56
N GLY A 91 3.21 -19.99 -23.37
CA GLY A 91 3.07 -21.41 -23.69
C GLY A 91 3.38 -21.66 -25.17
N THR A 92 4.35 -22.53 -25.43
CA THR A 92 4.58 -23.18 -26.73
C THR A 92 3.77 -24.46 -26.81
N GLU A 93 3.42 -24.93 -28.01
CA GLU A 93 2.92 -26.31 -28.16
C GLU A 93 3.92 -27.30 -27.57
N GLN A 94 3.43 -28.26 -26.76
CA GLN A 94 4.23 -29.29 -26.10
C GLN A 94 3.64 -30.66 -26.40
N MET A 95 4.50 -31.65 -26.66
CA MET A 95 4.10 -33.04 -26.83
C MET A 95 3.49 -33.58 -25.54
N MET A 96 2.35 -34.25 -25.63
CA MET A 96 1.61 -34.74 -24.48
C MET A 96 2.30 -35.92 -23.78
N GLU A 97 2.84 -35.69 -22.58
CA GLU A 97 3.44 -36.75 -21.75
C GLU A 97 2.39 -37.65 -21.06
N PRO A 98 2.76 -38.91 -20.70
CA PRO A 98 1.85 -39.82 -20.01
C PRO A 98 1.43 -39.29 -18.63
N GLY A 99 0.12 -39.07 -18.46
CA GLY A 99 -0.44 -38.57 -17.20
C GLY A 99 -0.52 -37.05 -17.09
N THR A 100 -0.18 -36.30 -18.14
CA THR A 100 -0.38 -34.84 -18.19
C THR A 100 -1.85 -34.47 -17.96
N GLN A 101 -2.08 -33.41 -17.19
CA GLN A 101 -3.38 -32.77 -17.07
C GLN A 101 -3.51 -31.66 -18.11
N ILE A 102 -4.42 -31.86 -19.06
CA ILE A 102 -4.77 -30.90 -20.10
C ILE A 102 -5.83 -29.95 -19.55
N GLN A 103 -5.60 -28.65 -19.71
CA GLN A 103 -6.44 -27.56 -19.19
C GLN A 103 -7.07 -26.68 -20.27
N SER A 104 -6.69 -26.90 -21.53
CA SER A 104 -7.28 -26.28 -22.72
C SER A 104 -8.33 -27.23 -23.32
N ASP A 105 -9.44 -26.67 -23.78
CA ASP A 105 -10.49 -27.42 -24.50
C ASP A 105 -10.08 -27.78 -25.94
N THR A 106 -8.80 -27.65 -26.28
CA THR A 106 -8.27 -27.84 -27.64
C THR A 106 -6.95 -28.61 -27.58
N LEU A 107 -6.81 -29.60 -28.46
CA LEU A 107 -5.58 -30.35 -28.71
C LEU A 107 -5.18 -30.24 -30.18
N THR A 108 -3.88 -30.33 -30.47
CA THR A 108 -3.37 -30.41 -31.84
C THR A 108 -2.93 -31.84 -32.12
N LEU A 109 -3.55 -32.50 -33.09
CA LEU A 109 -2.97 -33.71 -33.70
C LEU A 109 -1.89 -33.25 -34.67
N PHE A 110 -0.64 -33.67 -34.44
CA PHE A 110 0.46 -33.50 -35.38
C PHE A 110 0.76 -34.84 -36.04
N GLY A 111 0.59 -34.93 -37.35
CA GLY A 111 0.82 -36.16 -38.10
C GLY A 111 1.94 -36.06 -39.10
N SER A 112 2.56 -37.21 -39.37
CA SER A 112 3.43 -37.44 -40.51
C SER A 112 2.96 -38.74 -41.18
N THR A 113 2.36 -38.68 -42.36
CA THR A 113 1.68 -39.83 -42.97
C THR A 113 1.99 -39.94 -44.44
N TYR A 114 2.35 -41.14 -44.90
CA TYR A 114 2.77 -41.37 -46.28
C TYR A 114 2.07 -42.57 -46.91
N GLY A 115 1.62 -42.42 -48.15
CA GLY A 115 0.95 -43.48 -48.91
C GLY A 115 -0.33 -43.96 -48.23
N GLU A 116 -0.42 -45.27 -47.97
CA GLU A 116 -1.60 -45.93 -47.36
C GLU A 116 -1.88 -45.51 -45.90
N ALA A 117 -0.98 -44.76 -45.26
CA ALA A 117 -1.21 -44.16 -43.94
C ALA A 117 -1.89 -42.78 -44.00
N ALA A 118 -2.11 -42.22 -45.19
CA ALA A 118 -2.90 -41.00 -45.40
C ALA A 118 -4.35 -41.39 -45.76
N GLY A 119 -5.33 -40.72 -45.16
CA GLY A 119 -6.74 -41.11 -45.29
C GLY A 119 -7.64 -40.46 -44.23
N GLN A 120 -8.88 -40.92 -44.15
CA GLN A 120 -9.81 -40.52 -43.09
C GLN A 120 -9.73 -41.51 -41.92
N TYR A 121 -9.67 -40.95 -40.72
CA TYR A 121 -9.67 -41.65 -39.45
C TYR A 121 -10.78 -41.08 -38.57
N GLU A 122 -11.27 -41.89 -37.62
CA GLU A 122 -12.18 -41.43 -36.58
C GLU A 122 -11.44 -41.45 -35.24
N LEU A 123 -11.26 -40.29 -34.63
CA LEU A 123 -10.74 -40.17 -33.27
C LEU A 123 -11.89 -40.35 -32.30
N VAL A 124 -11.83 -41.41 -31.49
CA VAL A 124 -12.76 -41.66 -30.39
C VAL A 124 -12.10 -41.23 -29.10
N ILE A 125 -12.77 -40.37 -28.34
CA ILE A 125 -12.34 -39.88 -27.02
C ILE A 125 -13.41 -40.29 -26.01
N VAL A 126 -13.00 -40.99 -24.94
CA VAL A 126 -13.88 -41.35 -23.84
C VAL A 126 -13.43 -40.66 -22.58
N TYR A 127 -14.28 -39.79 -22.04
CA TYR A 127 -14.15 -39.18 -20.73
C TYR A 127 -14.81 -40.08 -19.69
N TRP A 128 -14.17 -40.27 -18.53
CA TRP A 128 -14.68 -41.14 -17.47
C TRP A 128 -14.14 -40.75 -16.09
N SER A 129 -14.92 -41.06 -15.06
CA SER A 129 -14.57 -40.84 -13.65
C SER A 129 -14.20 -42.17 -12.97
N LYS A 130 -13.22 -42.12 -12.06
CA LYS A 130 -12.79 -43.32 -11.32
C LYS A 130 -13.57 -43.48 -10.03
N GLU A 131 -14.59 -44.32 -10.05
CA GLU A 131 -15.42 -44.61 -8.88
C GLU A 131 -15.09 -45.94 -8.21
N ARG A 132 -15.68 -46.14 -7.03
CA ARG A 132 -15.64 -47.37 -6.25
C ARG A 132 -17.05 -47.75 -5.83
N THR A 133 -17.42 -49.00 -6.07
CA THR A 133 -18.62 -49.60 -5.49
C THR A 133 -18.24 -50.80 -4.65
N THR A 134 -19.03 -51.12 -3.64
CA THR A 134 -18.92 -52.36 -2.88
C THR A 134 -20.06 -53.26 -3.29
N VAL A 135 -19.73 -54.36 -3.96
CA VAL A 135 -20.69 -55.37 -4.41
C VAL A 135 -20.25 -56.70 -3.82
N ASP A 136 -21.16 -57.35 -3.10
CA ASP A 136 -20.92 -58.63 -2.41
C ASP A 136 -19.70 -58.59 -1.47
N GLY A 137 -19.58 -57.52 -0.67
CA GLY A 137 -18.46 -57.29 0.25
C GLY A 137 -17.14 -56.85 -0.43
N VAL A 138 -17.01 -57.01 -1.74
CA VAL A 138 -15.78 -56.69 -2.49
C VAL A 138 -15.85 -55.26 -3.06
N THR A 139 -14.91 -54.42 -2.67
CA THR A 139 -14.73 -53.09 -3.30
C THR A 139 -14.17 -53.22 -4.70
N ARG A 140 -14.99 -52.96 -5.72
CA ARG A 140 -14.60 -52.92 -7.14
C ARG A 140 -14.41 -51.46 -7.59
N GLN A 141 -13.40 -51.23 -8.43
CA GLN A 141 -13.16 -49.93 -9.08
C GLN A 141 -13.66 -50.03 -10.52
N TYR A 142 -14.38 -49.02 -11.02
CA TYR A 142 -14.91 -48.96 -12.39
C TYR A 142 -14.74 -47.57 -13.00
N ALA A 143 -15.07 -47.46 -14.29
CA ALA A 143 -15.13 -46.21 -15.02
C ALA A 143 -16.60 -45.73 -15.05
N ALA A 144 -16.93 -44.76 -14.22
CA ALA A 144 -18.23 -44.10 -14.17
C ALA A 144 -18.33 -42.97 -15.20
N ASP A 145 -19.55 -42.46 -15.41
CA ASP A 145 -19.86 -41.26 -16.18
C ASP A 145 -19.18 -41.22 -17.55
N GLN A 146 -19.25 -42.34 -18.27
CA GLN A 146 -18.58 -42.50 -19.56
C GLN A 146 -19.26 -41.66 -20.65
N GLN A 147 -18.62 -40.56 -21.05
CA GLN A 147 -19.03 -39.74 -22.19
C GLN A 147 -18.13 -40.01 -23.39
N VAL A 148 -18.73 -40.31 -24.55
CA VAL A 148 -18.03 -40.65 -25.79
C VAL A 148 -18.15 -39.50 -26.78
N GLN A 149 -17.01 -38.99 -27.23
CA GLN A 149 -16.88 -38.01 -28.30
C GLN A 149 -16.22 -38.69 -29.51
N ARG A 150 -16.74 -38.43 -30.71
CA ARG A 150 -16.25 -38.98 -31.98
C ARG A 150 -15.95 -37.82 -32.94
N VAL A 151 -14.74 -37.77 -33.49
CA VAL A 151 -14.27 -36.67 -34.35
C VAL A 151 -13.59 -37.25 -35.59
N THR A 152 -14.09 -36.90 -36.77
CA THR A 152 -13.44 -37.29 -38.03
C THR A 152 -12.17 -36.45 -38.25
N VAL A 153 -11.05 -37.13 -38.48
CA VAL A 153 -9.74 -36.54 -38.75
C VAL A 153 -9.30 -36.96 -40.15
N THR A 154 -8.82 -36.02 -40.96
CA THR A 154 -8.20 -36.34 -42.25
C THR A 154 -6.68 -36.24 -42.10
N ALA A 155 -6.00 -37.37 -42.24
CA ALA A 155 -4.54 -37.43 -42.26
C ALA A 155 -4.03 -37.16 -43.68
N GLU A 156 -3.41 -36.00 -43.90
CA GLU A 156 -2.88 -35.61 -45.21
C GLU A 156 -1.56 -36.32 -45.53
N ASN A 157 -1.19 -36.40 -46.81
CA ASN A 157 0.10 -36.97 -47.22
C ASN A 157 1.23 -35.96 -46.98
N GLY A 158 2.20 -36.32 -46.12
CA GLY A 158 3.24 -35.41 -45.62
C GLY A 158 3.06 -35.09 -44.14
N TYR A 159 3.51 -33.90 -43.73
CA TYR A 159 3.32 -33.37 -42.37
C TYR A 159 2.07 -32.50 -42.29
N TRP A 160 1.24 -32.70 -41.26
CA TRP A 160 -0.01 -31.97 -41.06
C TRP A 160 -0.27 -31.68 -39.58
N LYS A 161 -1.09 -30.66 -39.32
CA LYS A 161 -1.63 -30.34 -37.99
C LYS A 161 -3.14 -30.13 -38.08
N THR A 162 -3.89 -30.77 -37.19
CA THR A 162 -5.36 -30.60 -37.09
C THR A 162 -5.75 -30.32 -35.65
N PRO A 163 -6.38 -29.18 -35.33
CA PRO A 163 -6.93 -28.93 -34.02
C PRO A 163 -8.20 -29.75 -33.78
N ILE A 164 -8.35 -30.27 -32.57
CA ILE A 164 -9.49 -31.05 -32.09
C ILE A 164 -10.05 -30.35 -30.86
N GLN A 165 -11.33 -30.00 -30.91
CA GLN A 165 -12.05 -29.53 -29.74
C GLN A 165 -12.34 -30.71 -28.80
N LEU A 166 -12.04 -30.56 -27.52
CA LEU A 166 -12.47 -31.44 -26.44
C LEU A 166 -13.80 -30.96 -25.86
N GLU A 167 -14.56 -31.88 -25.26
CA GLU A 167 -15.73 -31.53 -24.48
C GLU A 167 -15.31 -30.85 -23.16
N SER A 168 -15.96 -29.75 -22.79
CA SER A 168 -15.57 -28.95 -21.62
C SER A 168 -16.03 -29.57 -20.28
N HIS A 169 -15.09 -29.69 -19.34
CA HIS A 169 -15.24 -30.26 -18.00
C HIS A 169 -14.71 -29.27 -16.95
N TYR A 170 -15.53 -28.32 -16.50
CA TYR A 170 -15.11 -27.23 -15.61
C TYR A 170 -15.07 -27.59 -14.13
N ASP A 171 -16.03 -28.39 -13.67
CA ASP A 171 -16.22 -28.66 -12.24
C ASP A 171 -15.16 -29.63 -11.71
N ASP A 172 -14.99 -30.80 -12.34
CA ASP A 172 -14.07 -31.85 -11.89
C ASP A 172 -13.08 -32.31 -12.98
N ALA A 173 -11.98 -32.94 -12.53
CA ALA A 173 -10.97 -33.50 -13.43
C ALA A 173 -11.32 -34.94 -13.83
N VAL A 174 -11.62 -35.16 -15.11
CA VAL A 174 -11.95 -36.48 -15.66
C VAL A 174 -10.73 -37.17 -16.25
N GLN A 175 -10.73 -38.51 -16.26
CA GLN A 175 -9.78 -39.27 -17.06
C GLN A 175 -10.28 -39.28 -18.51
N ALA A 176 -9.38 -39.10 -19.46
CA ALA A 176 -9.69 -39.16 -20.88
C ALA A 176 -8.80 -40.20 -21.56
N THR A 177 -9.44 -41.15 -22.27
CA THR A 177 -8.76 -42.18 -23.05
C THR A 177 -9.20 -42.04 -24.50
N MET A 178 -8.25 -41.85 -25.42
CA MET A 178 -8.54 -41.66 -26.84
C MET A 178 -7.81 -42.67 -27.73
N TRP A 179 -8.40 -43.01 -28.88
CA TRP A 179 -7.80 -43.89 -29.88
C TRP A 179 -8.30 -43.56 -31.29
N LEU A 180 -7.61 -44.07 -32.31
CA LEU A 180 -8.04 -43.98 -33.71
C LEU A 180 -8.78 -45.24 -34.15
N GLU A 181 -9.85 -45.04 -34.92
CA GLU A 181 -10.56 -46.06 -35.69
C GLU A 181 -10.42 -45.75 -37.19
N GLN A 182 -10.33 -46.79 -38.03
CA GLN A 182 -10.37 -46.72 -39.49
C GLN A 182 -11.36 -47.78 -39.98
N ASP A 183 -12.28 -47.38 -40.85
CA ASP A 183 -13.36 -48.24 -41.37
C ASP A 183 -14.20 -48.96 -40.28
N GLY A 184 -14.23 -48.39 -39.07
CA GLY A 184 -14.94 -48.93 -37.90
C GLY A 184 -14.12 -49.90 -37.02
N GLU A 185 -12.88 -50.21 -37.39
CA GLU A 185 -11.96 -51.03 -36.60
C GLU A 185 -10.92 -50.16 -35.86
N ARG A 186 -10.59 -50.52 -34.61
CA ARG A 186 -9.59 -49.80 -33.80
C ARG A 186 -8.18 -50.06 -34.35
N LEU A 187 -7.38 -49.00 -34.50
CA LEU A 187 -5.96 -49.15 -34.83
C LEU A 187 -5.17 -49.64 -33.62
N ASP A 188 -4.52 -50.80 -33.77
CA ASP A 188 -3.60 -51.34 -32.78
C ASP A 188 -2.50 -50.33 -32.45
N GLY A 189 -2.29 -50.11 -31.15
CA GLY A 189 -1.26 -49.21 -30.63
C GLY A 189 -1.59 -47.71 -30.68
N ALA A 190 -2.50 -47.25 -31.55
CA ALA A 190 -2.84 -45.84 -31.74
C ALA A 190 -3.76 -45.29 -30.64
N ARG A 191 -3.26 -45.28 -29.39
CA ARG A 191 -4.02 -44.95 -28.19
C ARG A 191 -3.26 -44.06 -27.20
N TRP A 192 -3.99 -43.17 -26.54
CA TRP A 192 -3.47 -42.22 -25.56
C TRP A 192 -4.38 -42.06 -24.35
N ARG A 193 -3.81 -41.59 -23.24
CA ARG A 193 -4.51 -41.35 -21.98
C ARG A 193 -3.96 -40.12 -21.28
N PHE A 194 -4.85 -39.25 -20.84
CA PHE A 194 -4.56 -37.98 -20.17
C PHE A 194 -5.63 -37.68 -19.12
N THR A 195 -5.41 -36.66 -18.29
CA THR A 195 -6.47 -36.11 -17.43
C THR A 195 -6.96 -34.81 -18.08
N HIS A 196 -8.27 -34.60 -18.18
CA HIS A 196 -8.84 -33.37 -18.70
C HIS A 196 -9.55 -32.58 -17.59
N ARG A 197 -9.32 -31.27 -17.53
CA ARG A 197 -10.14 -30.34 -16.74
C ARG A 197 -10.05 -28.95 -17.35
N SER A 198 -11.14 -28.50 -17.94
CA SER A 198 -11.25 -27.20 -18.60
C SER A 198 -11.02 -26.05 -17.64
N ASN A 199 -10.14 -25.12 -18.01
CA ASN A 199 -9.88 -23.94 -17.20
C ASN A 199 -11.15 -23.05 -17.15
N PRO A 200 -11.67 -22.65 -15.97
CA PRO A 200 -12.84 -21.78 -15.87
C PRO A 200 -12.73 -20.47 -16.65
N LEU A 201 -11.51 -20.02 -16.98
CA LEU A 201 -11.28 -18.87 -17.85
C LEU A 201 -11.76 -19.08 -19.30
N THR A 202 -11.81 -20.33 -19.82
CA THR A 202 -12.39 -20.63 -21.15
C THR A 202 -13.92 -20.64 -21.12
N ALA A 203 -14.54 -20.77 -19.94
CA ALA A 203 -16.00 -20.71 -19.76
C ALA A 203 -16.58 -19.27 -19.83
N ALA A 204 -15.73 -18.24 -19.88
CA ALA A 204 -16.18 -16.86 -19.77
C ALA A 204 -17.04 -16.46 -20.99
N PRO A 205 -18.31 -16.03 -20.79
CA PRO A 205 -19.24 -15.81 -21.89
C PRO A 205 -18.76 -14.67 -22.80
N GLY A 206 -18.35 -15.03 -24.03
CA GLY A 206 -17.99 -14.10 -25.10
C GLY A 206 -16.56 -14.23 -25.65
N PHE A 207 -15.68 -15.02 -25.03
CA PHE A 207 -14.31 -15.24 -25.53
C PHE A 207 -13.86 -16.68 -25.29
N SER A 208 -13.74 -17.48 -26.36
CA SER A 208 -12.95 -18.71 -26.30
C SER A 208 -11.48 -18.32 -26.17
N VAL A 209 -10.81 -18.86 -25.15
CA VAL A 209 -9.39 -18.57 -24.87
C VAL A 209 -8.55 -19.69 -25.47
N ASP A 210 -8.54 -19.74 -26.80
CA ASP A 210 -7.89 -20.80 -27.59
C ASP A 210 -6.39 -20.56 -27.77
N GLY A 211 -5.90 -19.36 -27.42
CA GLY A 211 -4.50 -18.97 -27.56
C GLY A 211 -4.08 -17.77 -26.73
N LYS A 212 -2.77 -17.48 -26.76
CA LYS A 212 -2.15 -16.39 -25.99
C LYS A 212 -2.76 -15.02 -26.31
N SER A 213 -3.03 -14.72 -27.58
CA SER A 213 -3.67 -13.46 -28.01
C SER A 213 -5.00 -13.23 -27.31
N ASP A 214 -5.81 -14.28 -27.24
CA ASP A 214 -7.17 -14.20 -26.71
C ASP A 214 -7.17 -14.21 -25.20
N LEU A 215 -6.20 -14.87 -24.55
CA LEU A 215 -5.95 -14.70 -23.12
C LEU A 215 -5.57 -13.25 -22.78
N TRP A 216 -4.69 -12.60 -23.55
CA TRP A 216 -4.31 -11.20 -23.31
C TRP A 216 -5.44 -10.22 -23.65
N ARG A 217 -6.26 -10.50 -24.67
CA ARG A 217 -7.44 -9.70 -25.01
C ARG A 217 -8.53 -9.84 -23.96
N TRP A 218 -8.82 -11.06 -23.53
CA TRP A 218 -9.75 -11.37 -22.45
C TRP A 218 -9.27 -10.72 -21.14
N ALA A 219 -8.00 -10.89 -20.77
CA ALA A 219 -7.42 -10.29 -19.58
C ALA A 219 -7.45 -8.76 -19.68
N GLY A 220 -7.07 -8.19 -20.83
CA GLY A 220 -7.13 -6.74 -21.07
C GLY A 220 -8.53 -6.17 -20.87
N LEU A 221 -9.56 -6.78 -21.46
CA LEU A 221 -10.94 -6.31 -21.29
C LEU A 221 -11.48 -6.59 -19.88
N THR A 222 -11.29 -7.81 -19.37
CA THR A 222 -11.82 -8.25 -18.07
C THR A 222 -11.12 -7.60 -16.88
N ILE A 223 -9.87 -7.14 -17.02
CA ILE A 223 -9.13 -6.43 -15.98
C ILE A 223 -9.28 -4.93 -16.14
N LEU A 224 -8.95 -4.36 -17.30
CA LEU A 224 -8.86 -2.90 -17.46
C LEU A 224 -10.24 -2.23 -17.43
N VAL A 225 -11.26 -2.81 -18.08
CA VAL A 225 -12.59 -2.19 -18.15
C VAL A 225 -13.23 -2.01 -16.77
N PRO A 226 -13.26 -3.01 -15.86
CA PRO A 226 -13.75 -2.78 -14.50
C PRO A 226 -12.73 -2.05 -13.60
N ALA A 227 -11.42 -2.16 -13.85
CA ALA A 227 -10.41 -1.43 -13.08
C ALA A 227 -10.56 0.09 -13.24
N VAL A 228 -10.81 0.62 -14.44
CA VAL A 228 -10.89 2.07 -14.69
C VAL A 228 -11.96 2.77 -13.84
N PRO A 229 -13.25 2.34 -13.81
CA PRO A 229 -14.23 2.86 -12.86
C PRO A 229 -13.79 2.71 -11.40
N GLY A 230 -13.16 1.58 -11.07
CA GLY A 230 -12.62 1.33 -9.73
C GLY A 230 -11.61 2.39 -9.29
N LEU A 231 -10.67 2.78 -10.17
CA LEU A 231 -9.72 3.86 -9.91
C LEU A 231 -10.42 5.20 -9.58
N PHE A 232 -11.49 5.54 -10.29
CA PHE A 232 -12.26 6.76 -10.04
C PHE A 232 -13.07 6.69 -8.73
N ILE A 233 -13.70 5.55 -8.45
CA ILE A 233 -14.45 5.33 -7.21
C ILE A 233 -13.50 5.37 -6.00
N GLY A 234 -12.36 4.67 -6.07
CA GLY A 234 -11.35 4.65 -5.03
C GLY A 234 -10.77 6.03 -4.77
N ARG A 235 -10.44 6.79 -5.82
CA ARG A 235 -10.01 8.20 -5.70
C ARG A 235 -11.07 9.10 -5.06
N ARG A 236 -12.36 8.92 -5.41
CA ARG A 236 -13.46 9.71 -4.85
C ARG A 236 -13.68 9.37 -3.36
N GLY A 237 -13.63 8.09 -3.01
CA GLY A 237 -13.69 7.63 -1.62
C GLY A 237 -12.51 8.14 -0.80
N ALA A 238 -11.29 8.07 -1.35
CA ALA A 238 -10.08 8.57 -0.70
C ALA A 238 -10.19 10.05 -0.37
N ARG A 239 -10.63 10.88 -1.34
CA ARG A 239 -10.92 12.30 -1.12
C ARG A 239 -11.93 12.50 0.00
N HIS A 240 -13.11 11.87 -0.09
CA HIS A 240 -14.14 12.04 0.92
C HIS A 240 -13.66 11.67 2.35
N VAL A 241 -12.83 10.64 2.49
CA VAL A 241 -12.24 10.27 3.79
C VAL A 241 -11.17 11.27 4.22
N LEU A 242 -10.35 11.80 3.30
CA LEU A 242 -9.36 12.84 3.61
C LEU A 242 -10.00 14.17 3.98
N ASP A 243 -11.10 14.55 3.33
CA ASP A 243 -11.90 15.75 3.61
C ASP A 243 -12.47 15.70 5.06
N GLU A 244 -12.76 14.51 5.61
CA GLU A 244 -13.24 14.32 6.99
C GLU A 244 -12.08 14.13 8.00
N THR A 245 -10.99 13.48 7.59
CA THR A 245 -9.87 13.12 8.48
C THR A 245 -8.75 14.17 8.54
N VAL A 246 -8.81 15.21 7.70
CA VAL A 246 -7.83 16.32 7.52
C VAL A 246 -6.48 15.89 6.93
N VAL A 247 -5.94 14.74 7.34
CA VAL A 247 -4.70 14.18 6.80
C VAL A 247 -4.70 12.65 6.77
N GLY A 248 -4.05 12.08 5.77
CA GLY A 248 -3.80 10.64 5.66
C GLY A 248 -3.04 10.03 6.87
N PRO A 249 -2.76 8.71 6.83
CA PRO A 249 -2.09 7.98 7.92
C PRO A 249 -0.58 8.29 8.07
N GLN A 250 -0.03 9.25 7.34
CA GLN A 250 1.38 9.70 7.41
C GLN A 250 2.40 8.55 7.32
N TRP A 251 2.09 7.52 6.53
CA TRP A 251 3.00 6.41 6.27
C TRP A 251 3.94 6.73 5.11
N GLY A 252 5.25 6.81 5.39
CA GLY A 252 6.26 6.94 4.34
C GLY A 252 6.23 5.76 3.36
N MET A 253 6.60 6.02 2.09
CA MET A 253 6.37 5.11 0.96
C MET A 253 6.92 3.69 1.15
N ALA A 254 7.99 3.49 1.92
CA ALA A 254 8.50 2.15 2.23
C ALA A 254 7.44 1.24 2.90
N LYS A 255 6.62 1.79 3.81
CA LYS A 255 5.53 1.02 4.47
C LYS A 255 4.42 0.66 3.48
N TRP A 256 4.09 1.58 2.57
CA TRP A 256 3.13 1.31 1.49
C TRP A 256 3.64 0.26 0.51
N LEU A 257 4.91 0.34 0.09
CA LEU A 257 5.53 -0.65 -0.79
C LEU A 257 5.57 -2.04 -0.16
N ILE A 258 5.87 -2.15 1.14
CA ILE A 258 5.77 -3.43 1.87
C ILE A 258 4.32 -3.93 1.87
N LEU A 259 3.34 -3.07 2.14
CA LEU A 259 1.94 -3.45 2.18
C LEU A 259 1.41 -3.93 0.81
N PHE A 260 1.69 -3.17 -0.25
CA PHE A 260 1.35 -3.55 -1.62
C PHE A 260 2.14 -4.77 -2.10
N GLY A 261 3.39 -4.93 -1.66
CA GLY A 261 4.20 -6.13 -1.91
C GLY A 261 3.58 -7.37 -1.27
N ILE A 262 3.14 -7.29 -0.02
CA ILE A 262 2.43 -8.40 0.66
C ILE A 262 1.08 -8.67 -0.01
N LEU A 263 0.27 -7.65 -0.30
CA LEU A 263 -0.99 -7.79 -1.05
C LEU A 263 -0.78 -8.43 -2.43
N GLY A 264 0.27 -8.02 -3.14
CA GLY A 264 0.64 -8.54 -4.46
C GLY A 264 1.19 -9.96 -4.41
N ILE A 265 1.97 -10.32 -3.39
CA ILE A 265 2.46 -11.68 -3.17
C ILE A 265 1.32 -12.60 -2.75
N THR A 266 0.46 -12.21 -1.80
CA THR A 266 -0.72 -13.01 -1.44
C THR A 266 -1.66 -13.15 -2.63
N GLY A 267 -2.08 -12.05 -3.26
CA GLY A 267 -2.94 -12.09 -4.44
C GLY A 267 -2.33 -12.93 -5.58
N GLY A 268 -1.02 -12.79 -5.80
CA GLY A 268 -0.26 -13.50 -6.82
C GLY A 268 -0.04 -14.99 -6.53
N THR A 269 0.14 -15.38 -5.27
CA THR A 269 0.19 -16.80 -4.86
C THR A 269 -1.19 -17.44 -4.81
N VAL A 270 -2.24 -16.63 -4.60
CA VAL A 270 -3.65 -17.04 -4.68
C VAL A 270 -4.16 -17.08 -6.14
N LEU A 271 -3.35 -16.74 -7.16
CA LEU A 271 -3.59 -17.02 -8.60
C LEU A 271 -3.64 -18.51 -8.96
N THR A 272 -3.96 -19.37 -7.99
CA THR A 272 -4.50 -20.71 -8.20
C THR A 272 -5.80 -20.69 -9.01
N TRP A 273 -6.27 -21.88 -9.38
CA TRP A 273 -7.56 -22.18 -10.00
C TRP A 273 -8.77 -21.43 -9.39
N GLN A 274 -8.73 -21.10 -8.09
CA GLN A 274 -9.79 -20.33 -7.44
C GLN A 274 -9.91 -18.92 -8.01
N THR A 275 -8.80 -18.24 -8.29
CA THR A 275 -8.85 -16.89 -8.90
C THR A 275 -9.36 -16.97 -10.35
N ALA A 276 -9.00 -18.00 -11.11
CA ALA A 276 -9.59 -18.28 -12.42
C ALA A 276 -11.12 -18.43 -12.35
N ALA A 277 -11.62 -19.24 -11.42
CA ALA A 277 -13.06 -19.44 -11.21
C ALA A 277 -13.79 -18.17 -10.74
N ILE A 278 -13.17 -17.37 -9.85
CA ILE A 278 -13.73 -16.09 -9.39
C ILE A 278 -13.80 -15.09 -10.55
N LEU A 279 -12.75 -14.96 -11.36
CA LEU A 279 -12.72 -14.03 -12.49
C LEU A 279 -13.73 -14.41 -13.57
N ALA A 280 -13.92 -15.70 -13.83
CA ALA A 280 -14.92 -16.19 -14.78
C ALA A 280 -16.36 -15.90 -14.33
N ARG A 281 -16.66 -16.06 -13.03
CA ARG A 281 -18.01 -15.84 -12.46
C ARG A 281 -18.29 -14.38 -12.13
N ALA A 282 -17.28 -13.62 -11.74
CA ALA A 282 -17.39 -12.26 -11.21
C ALA A 282 -16.26 -11.32 -11.68
N PRO A 283 -16.19 -10.97 -12.98
CA PRO A 283 -15.23 -10.01 -13.55
C PRO A 283 -15.07 -8.70 -12.75
N TRP A 284 -16.17 -8.19 -12.19
CA TRP A 284 -16.22 -6.96 -11.41
C TRP A 284 -15.38 -7.00 -10.12
N VAL A 285 -14.99 -8.19 -9.63
CA VAL A 285 -14.08 -8.34 -8.48
C VAL A 285 -12.74 -7.67 -8.75
N VAL A 286 -12.27 -7.64 -10.00
CA VAL A 286 -11.08 -6.88 -10.39
C VAL A 286 -11.29 -5.39 -10.18
N GLY A 287 -12.43 -4.85 -10.62
CA GLY A 287 -12.80 -3.45 -10.38
C GLY A 287 -12.89 -3.11 -8.89
N ALA A 288 -13.44 -4.00 -8.07
CA ALA A 288 -13.46 -3.85 -6.62
C ALA A 288 -12.05 -3.86 -6.01
N ALA A 289 -11.17 -4.78 -6.45
CA ALA A 289 -9.77 -4.83 -6.00
C ALA A 289 -9.01 -3.54 -6.38
N PHE A 290 -9.15 -3.06 -7.62
CA PHE A 290 -8.58 -1.78 -8.05
C PHE A 290 -9.21 -0.57 -7.33
N THR A 291 -10.49 -0.64 -6.93
CA THR A 291 -11.11 0.36 -6.06
C THR A 291 -10.40 0.44 -4.72
N VAL A 292 -10.17 -0.69 -4.06
CA VAL A 292 -9.47 -0.76 -2.77
C VAL A 292 -8.00 -0.33 -2.90
N LEU A 293 -7.28 -0.85 -3.89
CA LEU A 293 -5.86 -0.50 -4.12
C LEU A 293 -5.68 0.99 -4.43
N SER A 294 -6.55 1.58 -5.26
CA SER A 294 -6.49 3.02 -5.56
C SER A 294 -6.93 3.89 -4.40
N PHE A 295 -7.97 3.51 -3.65
CA PHE A 295 -8.36 4.18 -2.41
C PHE A 295 -7.18 4.28 -1.43
N ILE A 296 -6.52 3.14 -1.18
CA ILE A 296 -5.34 3.04 -0.32
C ILE A 296 -4.19 3.90 -0.88
N ALA A 297 -3.89 3.80 -2.18
CA ALA A 297 -2.81 4.55 -2.80
C ALA A 297 -3.05 6.07 -2.80
N PHE A 298 -4.28 6.53 -3.04
CA PHE A 298 -4.62 7.96 -3.00
C PHE A 298 -4.58 8.54 -1.58
N ILE A 299 -4.91 7.75 -0.55
CA ILE A 299 -4.70 8.12 0.87
C ILE A 299 -3.21 8.17 1.25
N GLY A 300 -2.39 7.34 0.61
CA GLY A 300 -0.93 7.34 0.81
C GLY A 300 -0.21 8.49 0.10
N TRP A 301 -0.67 8.88 -1.10
CA TRP A 301 -0.05 9.88 -1.97
C TRP A 301 -0.66 11.28 -1.91
N SER A 302 -1.75 11.49 -1.17
CA SER A 302 -2.25 12.83 -0.88
C SER A 302 -1.15 13.67 -0.23
N ASP A 303 -0.73 14.70 -0.94
CA ASP A 303 0.33 15.62 -0.55
C ASP A 303 -0.28 16.69 0.35
N HIS A 304 0.04 16.64 1.65
CA HIS A 304 -0.56 17.52 2.65
C HIS A 304 0.44 18.58 3.06
N LYS A 305 -0.04 19.83 3.19
CA LYS A 305 0.74 20.92 3.77
C LYS A 305 0.79 20.76 5.28
N THR A 306 1.62 19.83 5.74
CA THR A 306 1.96 19.68 7.16
C THR A 306 2.88 20.83 7.57
N GLU A 307 2.46 21.56 8.59
CA GLU A 307 3.22 22.60 9.28
C GLU A 307 3.92 21.96 10.50
N THR A 308 5.17 22.36 10.82
CA THR A 308 5.86 21.90 12.04
C THR A 308 5.62 22.94 13.14
N ALA A 309 4.91 22.55 14.21
CA ALA A 309 4.74 23.37 15.40
C ALA A 309 5.75 22.97 16.48
N GLN A 310 6.35 23.97 17.12
CA GLN A 310 7.27 23.80 18.24
C GLN A 310 6.62 24.36 19.52
N PHE A 311 6.48 23.54 20.54
CA PHE A 311 6.05 23.92 21.88
C PHE A 311 7.31 24.03 22.74
N VAL A 312 7.52 25.20 23.36
CA VAL A 312 8.70 25.43 24.19
C VAL A 312 8.27 25.86 25.58
N GLN A 313 8.58 25.01 26.55
CA GLN A 313 8.50 25.30 27.98
C GLN A 313 9.90 25.64 28.50
N LYS A 314 10.01 26.67 29.33
CA LYS A 314 11.29 27.14 29.88
C LYS A 314 11.35 26.80 31.37
N ASP A 315 12.39 26.07 31.76
CA ASP A 315 12.68 25.73 33.16
C ASP A 315 13.39 26.94 33.79
N ILE A 316 12.67 27.67 34.65
CA ILE A 316 13.15 28.88 35.31
C ILE A 316 13.72 28.53 36.67
N VAL A 317 14.97 28.91 36.91
CA VAL A 317 15.63 28.74 38.21
C VAL A 317 16.10 30.12 38.69
N GLU A 318 15.99 30.38 39.98
CA GLU A 318 16.62 31.56 40.59
C GLU A 318 18.14 31.42 40.47
N SER A 319 18.78 32.38 39.79
CA SER A 319 20.23 32.48 39.70
C SER A 319 20.70 33.84 40.22
N THR A 320 21.80 33.85 40.96
CA THR A 320 22.32 35.10 41.52
C THR A 320 23.07 35.86 40.42
N SER A 321 22.60 37.07 40.11
CA SER A 321 23.23 37.98 39.15
C SER A 321 24.63 38.41 39.59
N VAL A 322 25.41 38.98 38.65
CA VAL A 322 26.75 39.52 38.94
C VAL A 322 26.70 40.69 39.94
N THR A 323 25.55 41.37 40.11
CA THR A 323 25.35 42.40 41.14
C THR A 323 24.98 41.85 42.53
N GLY A 324 24.72 40.54 42.65
CA GLY A 324 24.34 39.89 43.90
C GLY A 324 22.84 39.83 44.16
N ASP A 325 22.02 40.31 43.22
CA ASP A 325 20.56 40.21 43.27
C ASP A 325 20.10 38.88 42.65
N ASP A 326 19.10 38.23 43.24
CA ASP A 326 18.50 37.03 42.64
C ASP A 326 17.65 37.40 41.42
N VAL A 327 17.94 36.78 40.28
CA VAL A 327 17.25 36.98 39.01
C VAL A 327 16.73 35.64 38.47
N PRO A 328 15.53 35.60 37.86
CA PRO A 328 15.06 34.41 37.18
C PRO A 328 15.89 34.18 35.91
N ASP A 329 16.51 33.01 35.80
CA ASP A 329 17.31 32.60 34.64
C ASP A 329 16.76 31.28 34.04
N VAL A 330 16.96 31.09 32.74
CA VAL A 330 16.44 29.93 32.01
C VAL A 330 17.57 28.91 31.87
N VAL A 331 17.51 27.86 32.70
CA VAL A 331 18.56 26.83 32.75
C VAL A 331 18.34 25.73 31.70
N ARG A 332 17.08 25.45 31.33
CA ARG A 332 16.71 24.48 30.28
C ARG A 332 15.49 24.95 29.49
N GLU A 333 15.44 24.57 28.21
CA GLU A 333 14.20 24.61 27.41
C GLU A 333 13.78 23.16 27.13
N HIS A 334 12.56 22.78 27.53
CA HIS A 334 11.92 21.56 27.06
C HIS A 334 11.17 21.88 25.77
N ILE A 335 11.51 21.15 24.70
CA ILE A 335 11.10 21.46 23.34
C ILE A 335 10.43 20.24 22.74
N GLU A 336 9.14 20.38 22.43
CA GLU A 336 8.37 19.36 21.71
C GLU A 336 8.04 19.86 20.31
N GLN A 337 8.33 19.05 19.29
CA GLN A 337 8.08 19.36 17.90
C GLN A 337 7.04 18.39 17.37
N GLU A 338 5.89 18.93 16.94
CA GLU A 338 4.74 18.15 16.52
C GLU A 338 4.23 18.56 15.14
N THR A 339 3.67 17.59 14.44
CA THR A 339 3.14 17.81 13.09
C THR A 339 1.71 18.34 13.17
N VAL A 340 1.50 19.56 12.71
CA VAL A 340 0.18 20.20 12.67
C VAL A 340 -0.31 20.39 11.24
N VAL A 341 -1.63 20.45 11.07
CA VAL A 341 -2.28 20.70 9.78
C VAL A 341 -3.28 21.84 9.97
N ARG A 342 -3.17 22.87 9.13
CA ARG A 342 -4.07 24.01 9.12
C ARG A 342 -5.19 23.77 8.12
N GLU A 343 -6.42 23.85 8.59
CA GLU A 343 -7.60 23.88 7.75
C GLU A 343 -8.51 25.01 8.20
N GLY A 344 -8.71 25.99 7.31
CA GLY A 344 -9.35 27.26 7.66
C GLY A 344 -8.63 27.99 8.81
N GLU A 345 -9.41 28.33 9.84
CA GLU A 345 -8.94 29.00 11.06
C GLU A 345 -8.49 28.02 12.16
N THR A 346 -8.74 26.72 11.99
CA THR A 346 -8.41 25.68 12.97
C THR A 346 -7.06 25.03 12.70
N LEU A 347 -6.31 24.76 13.78
CA LEU A 347 -5.03 24.05 13.73
C LEU A 347 -5.19 22.69 14.41
N PHE A 348 -5.05 21.63 13.62
CA PHE A 348 -5.17 20.25 14.08
C PHE A 348 -3.79 19.65 14.34
N MET A 349 -3.67 18.78 15.33
CA MET A 349 -2.49 17.95 15.59
C MET A 349 -2.83 16.46 15.42
N PRO A 350 -2.99 16.01 14.16
CA PRO A 350 -3.36 14.64 13.86
C PRO A 350 -2.18 13.67 14.07
N ALA A 351 -2.35 12.69 14.95
CA ALA A 351 -1.36 11.64 15.13
C ALA A 351 -1.25 10.73 13.88
N GLY A 352 -0.01 10.35 13.56
CA GLY A 352 0.31 9.45 12.47
C GLY A 352 -0.09 7.99 12.72
N GLY A 353 -0.30 7.24 11.63
CA GLY A 353 -0.63 5.82 11.63
C GLY A 353 -2.08 5.51 11.22
N ILE A 354 -2.32 4.25 10.84
CA ILE A 354 -3.62 3.81 10.31
C ILE A 354 -4.73 3.85 11.38
N LEU A 355 -4.44 3.51 12.65
CA LEU A 355 -5.49 3.48 13.68
C LEU A 355 -5.99 4.90 14.04
N PRO A 356 -5.14 5.91 14.30
CA PRO A 356 -5.60 7.28 14.48
C PRO A 356 -6.23 7.89 13.21
N PHE A 357 -5.80 7.47 12.03
CA PHE A 357 -6.43 7.87 10.77
C PHE A 357 -7.86 7.34 10.64
N ILE A 358 -8.09 6.05 10.91
CA ILE A 358 -9.44 5.46 10.89
C ILE A 358 -10.30 6.04 12.02
N ALA A 359 -9.72 6.29 13.21
CA ALA A 359 -10.43 6.95 14.31
C ALA A 359 -11.02 8.30 13.88
N ARG A 360 -10.22 9.12 13.19
CA ARG A 360 -10.59 10.47 12.73
C ARG A 360 -11.75 10.53 11.73
N TYR A 361 -12.19 9.41 11.17
CA TYR A 361 -13.38 9.37 10.30
C TYR A 361 -14.69 9.34 11.10
N TRP A 362 -14.65 9.07 12.41
CA TRP A 362 -15.82 9.05 13.29
C TRP A 362 -15.64 9.85 14.61
N ALA A 363 -14.40 10.15 15.00
CA ALA A 363 -14.04 10.98 16.13
C ALA A 363 -13.30 12.24 15.66
N ARG A 364 -13.33 13.31 16.45
CA ARG A 364 -12.65 14.55 16.12
C ARG A 364 -11.13 14.41 16.26
N PRO A 365 -10.34 14.97 15.33
CA PRO A 365 -8.90 15.14 15.54
C PRO A 365 -8.62 16.06 16.73
N ALA A 366 -7.47 15.84 17.38
CA ALA A 366 -6.94 16.75 18.39
C ALA A 366 -6.72 18.15 17.78
N GLN A 367 -7.26 19.19 18.41
CA GLN A 367 -7.35 20.56 17.87
C GLN A 367 -6.91 21.61 18.89
N ILE A 368 -6.24 22.66 18.45
CA ILE A 368 -5.90 23.82 19.29
C ILE A 368 -7.09 24.81 19.28
N ALA A 369 -7.50 25.27 20.46
CA ALA A 369 -8.55 26.28 20.59
C ALA A 369 -8.09 27.66 20.06
N GLN A 370 -9.01 28.43 19.46
CA GLN A 370 -8.68 29.64 18.70
C GLN A 370 -8.02 30.74 19.54
N ASP A 371 -8.40 30.86 20.81
CA ASP A 371 -7.83 31.79 21.80
C ASP A 371 -6.34 31.56 22.04
N HIS A 372 -5.90 30.31 22.02
CA HIS A 372 -4.47 29.99 22.13
C HIS A 372 -3.71 30.15 20.80
N LEU A 373 -4.36 30.26 19.65
CA LEU A 373 -3.66 30.45 18.36
C LEU A 373 -3.00 31.84 18.23
N GLU A 374 -3.44 32.83 19.01
CA GLU A 374 -2.88 34.20 19.03
C GLU A 374 -1.51 34.28 19.72
N SER A 375 -1.15 33.33 20.60
CA SER A 375 0.17 33.29 21.26
C SER A 375 1.28 32.69 20.37
N GLY A 376 0.91 32.10 19.23
CA GLY A 376 1.83 31.43 18.31
C GLY A 376 2.64 32.40 17.46
N ILE A 377 3.96 32.36 17.61
CA ILE A 377 4.92 33.12 16.79
C ILE A 377 5.13 32.36 15.47
N SER A 378 4.92 33.02 14.33
CA SER A 378 5.26 32.47 13.02
C SER A 378 6.78 32.48 12.80
N CYS A 379 7.36 31.36 12.40
CA CYS A 379 8.80 31.22 12.16
C CYS A 379 9.07 30.93 10.68
N THR A 380 10.28 31.32 10.22
CA THR A 380 10.77 31.04 8.86
C THR A 380 11.88 30.01 8.94
N GLY A 381 11.67 28.82 8.36
CA GLY A 381 12.62 27.70 8.39
C GLY A 381 11.89 26.36 8.52
N ASP A 382 12.56 25.34 9.06
CA ASP A 382 12.00 23.99 9.28
C ASP A 382 10.86 23.94 10.31
N ILE A 383 10.73 25.00 11.12
CA ILE A 383 9.66 25.24 12.09
C ILE A 383 8.79 26.37 11.54
N SER A 384 7.48 26.12 11.39
CA SER A 384 6.53 27.11 10.86
C SER A 384 5.88 27.94 11.96
N ARG A 385 5.70 27.37 13.17
CA ARG A 385 5.18 28.07 14.35
C ARG A 385 5.90 27.66 15.62
N ARG A 386 6.12 28.61 16.52
CA ARG A 386 6.57 28.39 17.91
C ARG A 386 5.51 28.90 18.88
N PHE A 387 5.09 28.05 19.81
CA PHE A 387 4.22 28.39 20.93
C PHE A 387 5.06 28.38 22.21
N GLU A 388 4.98 29.44 23.00
CA GLU A 388 5.60 29.48 24.33
C GLU A 388 4.58 28.98 25.36
N VAL A 389 4.98 27.97 26.12
CA VAL A 389 4.15 27.30 27.14
C VAL A 389 4.52 27.86 28.51
N ASP A 390 3.54 27.92 29.42
CA ASP A 390 3.74 28.42 30.77
C ASP A 390 4.83 27.62 31.51
N PRO A 391 5.86 28.28 32.08
CA PRO A 391 6.90 27.64 32.88
C PRO A 391 6.36 26.90 34.11
N GLU A 392 5.20 27.29 34.67
CA GLU A 392 4.60 26.65 35.85
C GLU A 392 3.71 25.44 35.53
N SER A 393 3.49 25.12 34.25
CA SER A 393 2.63 24.01 33.83
C SER A 393 3.29 22.63 34.05
N ASP A 394 2.50 21.61 34.44
CA ASP A 394 3.02 20.25 34.72
C ASP A 394 3.57 19.55 33.46
N GLU A 395 3.00 19.81 32.28
CA GLU A 395 3.38 19.20 30.99
C GLU A 395 3.38 20.25 29.87
N ALA A 396 4.42 20.27 29.02
CA ALA A 396 4.50 21.22 27.91
C ALA A 396 3.38 21.04 26.86
N LEU A 397 2.86 19.82 26.69
CA LEU A 397 1.79 19.52 25.75
C LEU A 397 1.03 18.24 26.14
N VAL A 398 -0.23 18.37 26.51
CA VAL A 398 -1.11 17.21 26.76
C VAL A 398 -1.78 16.81 25.45
N HIS A 399 -1.15 15.89 24.69
CA HIS A 399 -1.71 15.35 23.44
C HIS A 399 -2.38 13.98 23.64
N LYS A 400 -3.71 13.94 23.57
CA LYS A 400 -4.46 12.70 23.39
C LYS A 400 -4.85 12.55 21.92
N ALA A 401 -4.17 11.67 21.21
CA ALA A 401 -4.55 11.32 19.84
C ALA A 401 -5.96 10.69 19.77
N ALA A 402 -6.72 11.04 18.72
CA ALA A 402 -7.94 10.32 18.36
C ALA A 402 -7.62 8.82 18.17
N SER A 403 -8.40 7.94 18.79
CA SER A 403 -8.04 6.52 18.87
C SER A 403 -9.24 5.59 18.74
N LEU A 404 -8.96 4.30 18.50
CA LEU A 404 -9.97 3.25 18.38
C LEU A 404 -9.83 2.29 19.56
N SER A 405 -10.77 2.36 20.51
CA SER A 405 -10.85 1.40 21.60
C SER A 405 -11.69 0.18 21.17
N PHE A 406 -11.20 -1.00 21.55
CA PHE A 406 -11.91 -2.27 21.35
C PHE A 406 -12.77 -2.54 22.58
N ASP A 407 -14.08 -2.32 22.42
CA ASP A 407 -15.08 -2.51 23.46
C ASP A 407 -16.28 -3.28 22.86
N PRO A 408 -16.13 -4.61 22.66
CA PRO A 408 -17.22 -5.44 22.19
C PRO A 408 -18.29 -5.51 23.29
N GLN A 409 -19.34 -4.70 23.15
CA GLN A 409 -20.49 -4.68 24.05
C GLN A 409 -21.33 -5.96 23.94
N LEU A 410 -20.77 -7.11 24.34
CA LEU A 410 -21.46 -8.40 24.40
C LEU A 410 -22.58 -8.40 25.45
N LEU A 411 -22.42 -7.56 26.48
CA LEU A 411 -23.37 -7.37 27.56
C LEU A 411 -23.83 -5.91 27.61
N ASN A 412 -25.09 -5.69 27.94
CA ASN A 412 -25.60 -4.38 28.30
C ASN A 412 -25.14 -4.04 29.73
N GLU A 413 -24.65 -2.82 29.95
CA GLU A 413 -24.52 -2.29 31.31
C GLU A 413 -25.92 -2.15 31.92
N LEU A 414 -26.08 -2.66 33.14
CA LEU A 414 -27.30 -2.52 33.91
C LEU A 414 -27.20 -1.22 34.71
N ASP A 415 -28.01 -0.23 34.35
CA ASP A 415 -28.33 0.86 35.27
C ASP A 415 -28.81 0.27 36.60
N SER A 416 -28.29 0.81 37.71
CA SER A 416 -28.56 0.42 39.11
C SER A 416 -27.89 -0.87 39.62
N PRO A 417 -26.75 -0.77 40.34
CA PRO A 417 -26.28 -1.84 41.23
C PRO A 417 -27.24 -2.13 42.41
N ASP A 418 -28.19 -1.23 42.69
CA ASP A 418 -29.16 -1.35 43.79
C ASP A 418 -30.21 -2.47 43.61
N ALA A 419 -30.29 -3.10 42.43
CA ALA A 419 -31.14 -4.28 42.20
C ALA A 419 -30.60 -5.58 42.85
N LEU A 420 -29.51 -5.50 43.64
CA LEU A 420 -28.83 -6.64 44.26
C LEU A 420 -29.07 -6.78 45.77
N THR A 421 -29.80 -5.86 46.41
CA THR A 421 -29.98 -5.83 47.87
C THR A 421 -31.37 -6.19 48.38
N ASP A 422 -32.36 -6.43 47.51
CA ASP A 422 -33.68 -6.87 47.96
C ASP A 422 -33.75 -8.40 48.10
N GLY A 423 -33.89 -8.85 49.35
CA GLY A 423 -33.62 -10.21 49.82
C GLY A 423 -34.70 -11.26 49.52
N GLY A 424 -35.22 -11.29 48.29
CA GLY A 424 -36.20 -12.29 47.85
C GLY A 424 -35.56 -13.56 47.27
N GLU A 425 -36.00 -14.74 47.73
CA GLU A 425 -35.56 -16.04 47.18
C GLU A 425 -35.82 -16.13 45.67
N ALA A 426 -34.76 -16.12 44.88
CA ALA A 426 -34.85 -16.21 43.43
C ALA A 426 -35.13 -17.66 42.96
N PRO A 427 -36.27 -17.95 42.31
CA PRO A 427 -36.50 -19.28 41.73
C PRO A 427 -35.47 -19.58 40.64
N SER A 428 -35.00 -20.82 40.59
CA SER A 428 -33.95 -21.30 39.69
C SER A 428 -34.21 -21.01 38.21
N HIS A 429 -35.49 -20.94 37.81
CA HIS A 429 -35.94 -20.62 36.46
C HIS A 429 -35.52 -19.21 35.99
N GLY A 430 -35.43 -18.22 36.89
CA GLY A 430 -35.10 -16.84 36.55
C GLY A 430 -33.61 -16.55 36.26
N ARG A 431 -32.76 -17.58 36.19
CA ARG A 431 -31.32 -17.43 35.85
C ARG A 431 -31.08 -17.31 34.35
N ILE A 432 -31.82 -18.06 33.54
CA ILE A 432 -31.66 -18.06 32.07
C ILE A 432 -32.19 -16.75 31.49
N GLU A 433 -33.36 -16.29 31.92
CA GLU A 433 -33.93 -15.00 31.49
C GLU A 433 -33.02 -13.81 31.85
N ARG A 434 -32.43 -13.80 33.05
CA ARG A 434 -31.42 -12.80 33.45
C ARG A 434 -30.10 -12.89 32.67
N LEU A 435 -29.76 -14.04 32.11
CA LEU A 435 -28.61 -14.18 31.21
C LEU A 435 -28.97 -13.62 29.82
N ILE A 436 -30.15 -13.98 29.30
CA ILE A 436 -30.66 -13.54 28.00
C ILE A 436 -30.89 -12.02 27.96
N SER A 437 -31.37 -11.40 29.03
CA SER A 437 -31.59 -9.94 29.09
C SER A 437 -30.30 -9.12 29.21
N ARG A 438 -29.23 -9.71 29.75
CA ARG A 438 -27.90 -9.09 29.79
C ARG A 438 -27.20 -9.10 28.44
N VAL A 439 -27.49 -10.07 27.57
CA VAL A 439 -26.88 -10.17 26.25
C VAL A 439 -27.32 -9.01 25.34
N ASN A 440 -26.35 -8.33 24.73
CA ASN A 440 -26.62 -7.31 23.73
C ASN A 440 -26.99 -7.97 22.40
N TRP A 441 -28.28 -8.28 22.25
CA TRP A 441 -28.82 -8.89 21.03
C TRP A 441 -28.60 -8.03 19.78
N ARG A 442 -28.53 -6.69 19.90
CA ARG A 442 -28.21 -5.83 18.75
C ARG A 442 -26.79 -6.11 18.25
N PHE A 443 -25.81 -6.14 19.14
CA PHE A 443 -24.42 -6.47 18.80
C PHE A 443 -24.30 -7.86 18.16
N LEU A 444 -24.95 -8.88 18.75
CA LEU A 444 -24.89 -10.25 18.21
C LEU A 444 -25.61 -10.39 16.86
N ILE A 445 -26.78 -9.77 16.67
CA ILE A 445 -27.51 -9.80 15.40
C ILE A 445 -26.72 -9.09 14.30
N VAL A 446 -26.16 -7.92 14.58
CA VAL A 446 -25.31 -7.19 13.60
C VAL A 446 -24.04 -7.97 13.28
N SER A 447 -23.36 -8.53 14.30
CA SER A 447 -22.09 -9.24 14.11
C SER A 447 -22.27 -10.60 13.44
N ILE A 448 -23.06 -11.50 14.02
CA ILE A 448 -23.23 -12.87 13.55
C ILE A 448 -24.17 -12.91 12.34
N GLY A 449 -25.29 -12.18 12.40
CA GLY A 449 -26.22 -12.08 11.27
C GLY A 449 -25.57 -11.38 10.07
N GLY A 450 -24.80 -10.30 10.32
CA GLY A 450 -23.99 -9.64 9.29
C GLY A 450 -22.93 -10.56 8.69
N PHE A 451 -22.19 -11.32 9.53
CA PHE A 451 -21.22 -12.31 9.04
C PHE A 451 -21.87 -13.35 8.14
N ILE A 452 -22.97 -13.95 8.58
CA ILE A 452 -23.68 -14.98 7.79
C ILE A 452 -24.18 -14.38 6.48
N ALA A 453 -24.89 -13.24 6.53
CA ALA A 453 -25.47 -12.61 5.34
C ALA A 453 -24.41 -12.21 4.31
N ILE A 454 -23.35 -11.51 4.73
CA ILE A 454 -22.26 -11.09 3.83
C ILE A 454 -21.53 -12.31 3.29
N ARG A 455 -21.18 -13.29 4.14
CA ARG A 455 -20.52 -14.52 3.68
C ARG A 455 -21.36 -15.28 2.65
N THR A 456 -22.65 -15.50 2.91
CA THR A 456 -23.52 -16.22 1.96
C THR A 456 -23.70 -15.46 0.66
N ALA A 457 -23.88 -14.14 0.71
CA ALA A 457 -24.00 -13.32 -0.49
C ALA A 457 -22.71 -13.33 -1.32
N THR A 458 -21.55 -13.12 -0.69
CA THR A 458 -20.25 -13.17 -1.37
C THR A 458 -19.96 -14.55 -1.97
N VAL A 459 -20.26 -15.64 -1.26
CA VAL A 459 -20.07 -17.01 -1.78
C VAL A 459 -21.01 -17.28 -2.95
N ALA A 460 -22.27 -16.84 -2.90
CA ALA A 460 -23.19 -16.97 -4.02
C ALA A 460 -22.73 -16.18 -5.25
N LEU A 461 -22.16 -14.99 -5.06
CA LEU A 461 -21.69 -14.12 -6.14
C LEU A 461 -20.34 -14.51 -6.74
N THR A 462 -19.43 -15.10 -5.96
CA THR A 462 -18.02 -15.32 -6.36
C THR A 462 -17.56 -16.78 -6.33
N GLY A 463 -18.31 -17.67 -5.66
CA GLY A 463 -17.87 -19.03 -5.31
C GLY A 463 -16.80 -19.09 -4.20
N ALA A 464 -16.28 -17.95 -3.71
CA ALA A 464 -15.12 -17.92 -2.85
C ALA A 464 -15.46 -17.92 -1.35
N GLY A 465 -15.43 -19.11 -0.74
CA GLY A 465 -15.66 -19.33 0.69
C GLY A 465 -14.83 -18.43 1.62
N LEU A 466 -13.56 -18.20 1.27
CA LEU A 466 -12.61 -17.40 2.07
C LEU A 466 -12.85 -15.89 1.94
N ILE A 467 -13.13 -15.38 0.73
CA ILE A 467 -13.46 -13.96 0.53
C ILE A 467 -14.75 -13.60 1.29
N GLY A 468 -15.76 -14.48 1.21
CA GLY A 468 -16.99 -14.28 1.99
C GLY A 468 -16.78 -14.31 3.50
N ALA A 469 -15.88 -15.16 4.00
CA ALA A 469 -15.53 -15.17 5.43
C ALA A 469 -14.78 -13.88 5.84
N GLY A 470 -13.81 -13.42 5.04
CA GLY A 470 -13.05 -12.19 5.30
C GLY A 470 -13.93 -10.94 5.32
N LEU A 471 -14.79 -10.76 4.30
CA LEU A 471 -15.76 -9.66 4.27
C LEU A 471 -16.83 -9.78 5.36
N GLY A 472 -17.22 -11.00 5.72
CA GLY A 472 -18.17 -11.27 6.80
C GLY A 472 -17.69 -10.82 8.19
N ILE A 473 -16.39 -10.62 8.40
CA ILE A 473 -15.85 -10.14 9.68
C ILE A 473 -16.09 -8.61 9.85
N LEU A 474 -16.31 -7.86 8.77
CA LEU A 474 -16.43 -6.39 8.82
C LEU A 474 -17.54 -5.87 9.75
N PRO A 475 -18.78 -6.43 9.80
CA PRO A 475 -19.82 -5.97 10.72
C PRO A 475 -19.44 -6.17 12.19
N PHE A 476 -18.75 -7.27 12.53
CA PHE A 476 -18.25 -7.49 13.89
C PHE A 476 -17.19 -6.46 14.27
N LEU A 477 -16.27 -6.13 13.37
CA LEU A 477 -15.25 -5.10 13.62
C LEU A 477 -15.89 -3.71 13.78
N MET A 478 -16.78 -3.32 12.87
CA MET A 478 -17.52 -2.06 12.97
C MET A 478 -18.35 -1.95 14.27
N ALA A 479 -18.93 -3.05 14.75
CA ALA A 479 -19.73 -3.06 15.98
C ALA A 479 -18.89 -3.13 17.27
N SER A 480 -17.62 -3.57 17.20
CA SER A 480 -16.75 -3.77 18.37
C SER A 480 -15.78 -2.62 18.64
N TYR A 481 -15.66 -1.67 17.71
CA TYR A 481 -14.74 -0.56 17.82
C TYR A 481 -15.47 0.75 18.09
N ARG A 482 -14.97 1.47 19.10
CA ARG A 482 -15.45 2.80 19.45
C ARG A 482 -14.38 3.84 19.11
N PRO A 483 -14.75 4.90 18.38
CA PRO A 483 -13.88 6.04 18.17
C PRO A 483 -13.87 6.89 19.44
N GLU A 484 -12.67 7.24 19.92
CA GLU A 484 -12.46 8.22 20.98
C GLU A 484 -11.92 9.51 20.38
N ASP A 485 -12.55 10.64 20.73
CA ASP A 485 -12.11 11.97 20.35
C ASP A 485 -10.68 12.25 20.83
N GLY A 486 -9.93 12.96 19.98
CA GLY A 486 -8.66 13.54 20.35
C GLY A 486 -8.84 14.80 21.20
N ASP A 487 -7.90 15.03 22.11
CA ASP A 487 -7.83 16.21 22.97
C ASP A 487 -6.41 16.77 22.92
N LEU A 488 -6.28 18.09 23.00
CA LEU A 488 -5.00 18.78 22.93
C LEU A 488 -5.07 20.02 23.82
N ARG A 489 -4.20 20.06 24.83
CA ARG A 489 -4.16 21.15 25.79
C ARG A 489 -2.72 21.56 26.04
N TYR A 490 -2.51 22.87 26.09
CA TYR A 490 -1.29 23.48 26.60
C TYR A 490 -1.69 24.81 27.24
N GLU A 491 -0.96 25.23 28.25
CA GLU A 491 -1.17 26.51 28.91
C GLU A 491 -0.26 27.55 28.24
N ALA A 492 -0.85 28.47 27.50
CA ALA A 492 -0.08 29.49 26.79
C ALA A 492 0.59 30.46 27.78
N ALA A 493 1.90 30.69 27.63
CA ALA A 493 2.64 31.57 28.52
C ALA A 493 2.03 33.00 28.55
N PRO A 494 2.02 33.68 29.73
CA PRO A 494 1.48 35.03 29.84
C PRO A 494 2.10 36.00 28.83
N ALA A 495 1.31 36.90 28.24
CA ALA A 495 1.73 37.79 27.14
C ALA A 495 2.87 38.78 27.46
N HIS A 496 3.33 38.82 28.71
CA HIS A 496 4.53 39.55 29.14
C HIS A 496 5.82 38.73 28.94
N PHE A 497 5.73 37.40 28.91
CA PHE A 497 6.87 36.48 28.84
C PHE A 497 7.56 36.52 27.47
N SER A 498 6.77 36.49 26.39
CA SER A 498 7.29 36.63 25.02
C SER A 498 7.89 38.02 24.76
N LYS A 499 7.29 39.08 25.34
CA LYS A 499 7.84 40.45 25.30
C LYS A 499 9.14 40.57 26.08
N ALA A 500 9.24 39.96 27.26
CA ALA A 500 10.47 39.90 28.03
C ALA A 500 11.57 39.13 27.27
N GLY A 501 11.23 37.99 26.67
CA GLY A 501 12.13 37.22 25.81
C GLY A 501 12.65 38.02 24.61
N ALA A 502 11.78 38.79 23.93
CA ALA A 502 12.19 39.67 22.85
C ALA A 502 13.13 40.79 23.32
N ILE A 503 12.82 41.47 24.43
CA ILE A 503 13.69 42.50 25.03
C ILE A 503 15.05 41.91 25.40
N LEU A 504 15.07 40.71 26.01
CA LEU A 504 16.29 40.04 26.43
C LEU A 504 17.12 39.53 25.23
N ALA A 505 16.48 39.14 24.13
CA ALA A 505 17.13 38.81 22.87
C ALA A 505 17.77 40.06 22.23
N THR A 506 17.06 41.19 22.17
CA THR A 506 17.62 42.48 21.74
C THR A 506 18.78 42.91 22.62
N GLN A 507 18.65 42.82 23.96
CA GLN A 507 19.73 43.13 24.88
C GLN A 507 20.95 42.21 24.70
N ARG A 508 20.76 40.91 24.48
CA ARG A 508 21.85 39.97 24.16
C ARG A 508 22.51 40.27 22.81
N GLN A 509 21.74 40.72 21.82
CA GLN A 509 22.28 41.19 20.54
C GLN A 509 23.10 42.47 20.74
N THR A 510 22.54 43.51 21.36
CA THR A 510 23.25 44.75 21.68
C THR A 510 24.46 44.52 22.59
N TYR A 511 24.42 43.52 23.47
CA TYR A 511 25.58 43.14 24.29
C TYR A 511 26.65 42.39 23.48
N ARG A 512 26.28 41.62 22.45
CA ARG A 512 27.25 41.07 21.49
C ARG A 512 27.87 42.17 20.62
N GLU A 513 27.05 43.09 20.12
CA GLU A 513 27.47 44.30 19.39
C GLU A 513 28.36 45.23 20.25
N ALA A 514 28.15 45.25 21.58
CA ALA A 514 29.02 45.94 22.53
C ALA A 514 30.26 45.11 22.95
N GLN A 515 30.22 43.77 22.85
CA GLN A 515 31.38 42.91 23.06
C GLN A 515 32.32 42.91 21.83
N THR A 516 31.82 43.21 20.63
CA THR A 516 32.63 43.73 19.51
C THR A 516 33.06 45.18 19.77
N PHE A 517 33.66 45.41 20.95
CA PHE A 517 34.10 46.71 21.43
C PHE A 517 35.17 47.31 20.50
N GLU A 518 35.98 46.46 19.84
CA GLU A 518 36.87 46.84 18.74
C GLU A 518 36.16 47.61 17.60
N ASP A 519 35.00 47.14 17.12
CA ASP A 519 34.30 47.76 15.98
C ASP A 519 33.70 49.12 16.37
N LEU A 520 33.17 49.24 17.60
CA LEU A 520 32.71 50.52 18.12
C LEU A 520 33.88 51.51 18.30
N HIS A 521 35.06 51.01 18.71
CA HIS A 521 36.26 51.83 18.84
C HIS A 521 36.80 52.29 17.49
N GLY A 522 36.73 51.45 16.44
CA GLY A 522 37.05 51.81 15.06
C GLY A 522 36.06 52.82 14.47
N MET A 523 34.76 52.70 14.78
CA MET A 523 33.75 53.66 14.34
C MET A 523 33.92 55.03 15.01
N VAL A 524 34.23 55.07 16.32
CA VAL A 524 34.56 56.32 17.03
C VAL A 524 35.87 56.93 16.52
N ALA A 525 36.91 56.13 16.26
CA ALA A 525 38.18 56.63 15.71
C ALA A 525 38.02 57.24 14.31
N ASN A 526 37.20 56.63 13.45
CA ASN A 526 36.86 57.21 12.14
C ASN A 526 36.00 58.48 12.28
N LEU A 527 35.09 58.53 13.25
CA LEU A 527 34.28 59.73 13.51
C LEU A 527 35.15 60.90 14.01
N ASP A 528 36.11 60.64 14.91
CA ASP A 528 37.06 61.64 15.40
C ASP A 528 37.96 62.15 14.26
N LEU A 529 38.39 61.28 13.33
CA LEU A 529 39.13 61.68 12.12
C LEU A 529 38.28 62.55 11.19
N GLU A 530 37.01 62.17 10.89
CA GLU A 530 36.12 62.99 10.06
C GLU A 530 35.80 64.36 10.72
N VAL A 531 35.70 64.40 12.05
CA VAL A 531 35.49 65.66 12.81
C VAL A 531 36.75 66.53 12.80
N ILE A 532 37.96 65.95 12.83
CA ILE A 532 39.22 66.69 12.72
C ILE A 532 39.34 67.33 11.34
N ASP A 533 39.08 66.60 10.25
CA ASP A 533 39.13 67.18 8.89
C ASP A 533 38.06 68.27 8.71
N ARG A 534 36.81 68.01 9.14
CA ARG A 534 35.72 68.99 9.02
C ARG A 534 35.94 70.22 9.90
N THR A 535 36.69 70.13 11.01
CA THR A 535 37.08 71.31 11.82
C THR A 535 38.21 72.12 11.19
N GLN A 536 39.10 71.52 10.39
CA GLN A 536 40.08 72.28 9.61
C GLN A 536 39.42 73.07 8.46
N GLU A 537 38.61 72.43 7.62
CA GLU A 537 37.87 73.12 6.54
C GLU A 537 37.00 74.28 7.07
N THR A 538 36.26 74.05 8.15
CA THR A 538 35.40 75.10 8.73
C THR A 538 36.22 76.23 9.39
N THR A 539 37.40 75.94 9.94
CA THR A 539 38.28 76.98 10.49
C THR A 539 38.87 77.85 9.37
N GLU A 540 39.25 77.28 8.23
CA GLU A 540 39.75 78.05 7.09
C GLU A 540 38.65 78.88 6.43
N ALA A 541 37.46 78.30 6.22
CA ALA A 541 36.29 79.02 5.69
C ALA A 541 35.89 80.21 6.58
N VAL A 542 35.84 80.03 7.91
CA VAL A 542 35.56 81.14 8.86
C VAL A 542 36.66 82.20 8.83
N ARG A 543 37.93 81.81 8.64
CA ARG A 543 39.06 82.74 8.56
C ARG A 543 39.06 83.57 7.28
N GLN A 544 38.66 82.98 6.15
CA GLN A 544 38.40 83.70 4.90
C GLN A 544 37.23 84.67 5.06
N GLN A 545 36.08 84.20 5.57
CA GLN A 545 34.88 85.01 5.75
C GLN A 545 35.05 86.15 6.77
N MET A 546 35.89 85.97 7.80
CA MET A 546 36.30 87.07 8.69
C MET A 546 37.20 88.08 7.98
N ARG A 547 38.15 87.63 7.15
CA ARG A 547 39.05 88.54 6.42
C ARG A 547 38.28 89.39 5.41
N GLU A 548 37.30 88.79 4.74
CA GLU A 548 36.36 89.46 3.83
C GLU A 548 35.48 90.50 4.58
N LYS A 549 34.86 90.12 5.71
CA LYS A 549 34.05 91.05 6.52
C LYS A 549 34.85 92.15 7.21
N ILE A 550 36.12 91.93 7.54
CA ILE A 550 36.98 92.99 8.10
C ILE A 550 37.30 94.05 7.04
N ASN A 551 37.53 93.65 5.79
CA ASN A 551 37.71 94.59 4.68
C ASN A 551 36.41 95.38 4.40
N ASP A 552 35.26 94.70 4.36
CA ASP A 552 33.94 95.31 4.12
C ASP A 552 33.54 96.34 5.21
N ILE A 553 33.86 96.07 6.49
CA ILE A 553 33.51 96.96 7.60
C ILE A 553 34.41 98.21 7.69
N PHE A 554 35.69 98.11 7.31
CA PHE A 554 36.63 99.23 7.53
C PHE A 554 36.82 100.16 6.32
N ASN A 555 36.30 99.81 5.14
CA ASN A 555 36.29 100.64 3.91
C ASN A 555 37.60 101.42 3.70
N VAL A 556 38.72 100.74 3.91
CA VAL A 556 40.06 101.29 3.65
C VAL A 556 40.21 101.34 2.14
N PRO A 557 40.47 102.51 1.52
CA PRO A 557 40.59 102.59 0.07
C PRO A 557 41.79 101.76 -0.38
N ASP A 558 41.55 100.84 -1.32
CA ASP A 558 42.61 100.08 -1.97
C ASP A 558 43.64 101.02 -2.58
N SER A 559 44.90 100.69 -2.33
CA SER A 559 46.09 101.38 -2.87
C SER A 559 47.15 100.32 -3.15
N PRO A 560 47.94 100.49 -4.23
CA PRO A 560 47.58 99.73 -5.42
C PRO A 560 48.61 98.66 -5.80
N ASP A 561 48.24 97.89 -6.81
CA ASP A 561 49.06 97.08 -7.72
C ASP A 561 50.58 97.05 -7.47
N VAL A 562 51.08 95.83 -7.22
CA VAL A 562 52.36 95.41 -7.79
C VAL A 562 52.10 94.14 -8.59
N ASP A 563 52.21 94.28 -9.91
CA ASP A 563 52.05 93.22 -10.91
C ASP A 563 53.06 92.07 -10.76
N ALA A 564 52.73 90.95 -11.44
CA ALA A 564 53.62 90.00 -12.15
C ALA A 564 54.94 89.55 -11.49
N VAL A 565 55.30 88.26 -11.49
CA VAL A 565 55.54 87.32 -12.60
C VAL A 565 55.50 85.91 -11.96
N GLY A 566 55.06 84.78 -12.54
CA GLY A 566 54.95 84.33 -13.93
C GLY A 566 55.72 82.99 -14.09
N SER A 567 55.32 82.14 -15.05
CA SER A 567 55.79 80.75 -15.32
C SER A 567 55.52 79.72 -14.20
N ASP A 568 54.85 78.58 -14.43
CA ASP A 568 55.16 77.44 -15.34
C ASP A 568 56.53 76.80 -15.07
N SER A 569 56.53 75.60 -14.47
CA SER A 569 57.18 74.37 -14.98
C SER A 569 57.35 73.30 -13.90
N ASP A 570 56.75 72.13 -14.13
CA ASP A 570 57.33 70.77 -14.05
C ASP A 570 58.05 70.21 -12.79
N ASP A 571 58.03 68.86 -12.79
CA ASP A 571 58.99 67.90 -12.19
C ASP A 571 58.89 67.47 -10.70
N ASP A 572 58.08 66.41 -10.51
CA ASP A 572 58.51 65.04 -10.17
C ASP A 572 59.24 64.68 -8.84
N GLY A 573 58.88 63.50 -8.31
CA GLY A 573 59.85 62.58 -7.75
C GLY A 573 59.76 62.20 -6.26
N GLY A 574 59.26 60.98 -5.96
CA GLY A 574 59.83 60.14 -4.89
C GLY A 574 58.89 59.42 -3.91
N GLU A 575 58.55 58.16 -4.19
CA GLU A 575 58.09 57.18 -3.18
C GLU A 575 59.26 56.67 -2.29
N PRO A 576 59.03 55.86 -1.23
CA PRO A 576 59.00 54.39 -1.42
C PRO A 576 58.13 53.51 -0.48
N SER A 577 57.48 52.48 -1.07
CA SER A 577 57.44 51.06 -0.62
C SER A 577 56.63 50.54 0.60
N GLY A 578 55.40 50.04 0.33
CA GLY A 578 54.84 48.69 0.66
C GLY A 578 54.71 48.16 2.12
N PRO A 579 54.15 46.93 2.36
CA PRO A 579 53.62 45.94 1.40
C PRO A 579 52.20 45.36 1.68
N THR A 580 51.80 44.46 0.78
CA THR A 580 50.52 43.77 0.49
C THR A 580 49.89 42.79 1.50
N PHE A 581 48.55 42.67 1.46
CA PHE A 581 47.74 41.43 1.30
C PHE A 581 46.28 41.82 0.95
N GLY A 582 45.44 41.07 0.22
CA GLY A 582 45.65 39.87 -0.62
C GLY A 582 44.35 39.09 -0.89
N GLU A 583 43.64 39.35 -2.00
CA GLU A 583 42.41 38.63 -2.44
C GLU A 583 42.71 37.26 -3.06
N TYR A 584 41.79 36.30 -2.88
CA TYR A 584 41.75 35.04 -3.66
C TYR A 584 40.31 34.65 -4.02
N SER A 585 40.02 34.67 -5.31
CA SER A 585 38.81 34.11 -5.91
C SER A 585 39.00 32.65 -6.34
N SER A 586 37.89 31.97 -6.62
CA SER A 586 37.76 30.59 -7.06
C SER A 586 38.48 30.22 -8.36
N GLU A 587 38.94 28.96 -8.47
CA GLU A 587 38.73 27.98 -9.56
C GLU A 587 39.94 27.02 -9.71
N ALA A 588 39.72 25.70 -9.65
CA ALA A 588 40.52 24.67 -10.34
C ALA A 588 39.91 23.25 -10.19
N GLU A 589 39.72 22.58 -11.33
CA GLU A 589 40.07 21.18 -11.67
C GLU A 589 39.63 20.01 -10.74
N THR A 590 38.88 19.00 -11.18
CA THR A 590 39.12 18.00 -12.27
C THR A 590 40.47 17.26 -12.18
N GLY A 591 40.47 16.06 -11.57
CA GLY A 591 41.62 15.16 -11.58
C GLY A 591 41.19 13.70 -11.47
N VAL A 592 41.51 12.90 -12.48
CA VAL A 592 41.33 11.43 -12.53
C VAL A 592 42.53 10.75 -11.88
N GLY A 593 42.32 9.62 -11.19
CA GLY A 593 43.38 8.72 -10.73
C GLY A 593 42.84 7.34 -10.38
N ASP A 594 43.41 6.30 -10.99
CA ASP A 594 43.10 4.88 -10.73
C ASP A 594 43.71 4.37 -9.41
N ASP A 595 43.02 3.43 -8.76
CA ASP A 595 43.55 2.18 -8.18
C ASP A 595 42.40 1.21 -7.80
#